data_AF-A0AB40BQE4-F1
#
_entry.id   AF-A0AB40BQE4-F1
#
_cell.length_a   1.000
_cell.length_b   1.000
_cell.length_c   1.000
_cell.angle_alpha   90.00
_cell.angle_beta   90.00
_cell.angle_gamma   90.00
#
_symmetry.space_group_name_H-M   'P 1'
#
loop_
_entity.id
_entity.type
_entity.pdbx_description
1 polymer ?
#
loop_
_entity_poly.entity_id
_entity_poly.type
_entity_poly.pdbx_seq_one_letter_code
_entity_poly.pdbx_strand_id
1 'polypeptide(L)'
;MMGSESYLGFEPSPATREEMETLALGDGEDDPFHSSMSSLSAVPATADPLLSPPDMAPSSSFLDPPAYADVAFSSPNGSGSSSGSPPLSRNPSALLNHRLPIEYAKIMVSNPQKEHEHAAGNSLVPGSGTFVTYLITSRSLDAGSGSGEISVRRRFRDVVTLADRLAESYRGFFIPPRPDKSVVESQVMHKQEFVEQRRSALEKYLWRLACHPVIGRSDELRVFLRVQGKMPLPASTDVASRMLDGAVRLPKQLFGEPGGGYVAPQEVVQPAKGGRDLLRIFKELKQSVTNDWGGVKPPVVEEDKEFLERKEKVQDLEQQLTTASQQAESLVKAQQDIGETLGELGLALIKLTKFENEEAMYNTQRIRAADIKQVATAAVKASRLYRELNAQSVKHLDTLHEYLGLMLAVHSAFSDRSSALLTVQTLMSDLSSLHIKAEKHEAASSRIFGGDRSRNRKAEELKEMIRATEDAKNCASREYERIKENNRSELERVDKERRADFLAMLKGFVVNQVEYAEKISNVWSKVADETSRYVRDNI
;
A
#
# COMPACT_ATOMS: atom_id res chain seq x y z
N MET A 1 9.65 33.87 -66.01
CA MET A 1 8.33 33.81 -65.34
C MET A 1 8.56 33.91 -63.83
N MET A 2 7.52 34.14 -63.02
CA MET A 2 7.63 34.73 -61.66
C MET A 2 7.84 33.72 -60.49
N GLY A 3 8.26 34.23 -59.32
CA GLY A 3 8.23 33.55 -58.00
C GLY A 3 9.50 32.75 -57.66
N SER A 4 10.38 33.05 -56.69
CA SER A 4 10.46 33.98 -55.54
C SER A 4 9.56 33.66 -54.31
N GLU A 5 10.04 33.61 -53.05
CA GLU A 5 11.42 33.60 -52.50
C GLU A 5 11.52 33.18 -51.00
N SER A 6 12.76 32.96 -50.54
CA SER A 6 13.40 32.99 -49.18
C SER A 6 12.75 33.73 -47.99
N TYR A 7 13.20 33.64 -46.71
CA TYR A 7 13.93 32.67 -45.83
C TYR A 7 14.20 33.41 -44.48
N LEU A 8 14.12 32.74 -43.29
CA LEU A 8 14.57 33.27 -41.95
C LEU A 8 13.86 34.58 -41.46
N GLY A 9 14.00 35.10 -40.23
CA GLY A 9 14.59 34.61 -38.97
C GLY A 9 14.82 35.75 -37.93
N PHE A 10 15.16 35.40 -36.68
CA PHE A 10 15.64 36.26 -35.56
C PHE A 10 14.69 37.16 -34.72
N GLU A 11 14.99 37.15 -33.41
CA GLU A 11 14.67 38.11 -32.32
C GLU A 11 15.95 38.98 -32.03
N PRO A 12 16.10 39.87 -31.01
CA PRO A 12 15.19 40.27 -29.89
C PRO A 12 15.09 41.81 -29.56
N SER A 13 14.11 42.19 -28.71
CA SER A 13 14.03 43.25 -27.63
C SER A 13 14.66 44.68 -27.77
N PRO A 14 14.38 45.68 -26.88
CA PRO A 14 13.43 45.81 -25.74
C PRO A 14 12.58 47.15 -25.85
N ALA A 15 12.07 47.94 -24.88
CA ALA A 15 11.95 47.97 -23.39
C ALA A 15 10.85 49.00 -22.91
N THR A 16 10.31 48.87 -21.67
CA THR A 16 9.80 49.94 -20.74
C THR A 16 8.59 50.84 -21.16
N ARG A 17 7.72 51.44 -20.31
CA ARG A 17 7.42 51.53 -18.83
C ARG A 17 5.91 51.94 -18.70
N GLU A 18 5.08 51.60 -17.70
CA GLU A 18 4.86 52.19 -16.34
C GLU A 18 3.72 51.40 -15.61
N GLU A 19 3.92 50.93 -14.36
CA GLU A 19 3.26 51.35 -13.08
C GLU A 19 1.82 50.77 -12.83
N MET A 20 1.65 49.76 -11.94
CA MET A 20 1.48 49.75 -10.45
C MET A 20 0.00 49.95 -9.98
N GLU A 21 -0.66 48.91 -9.41
CA GLU A 21 -0.95 48.69 -7.96
C GLU A 21 -2.06 49.61 -7.36
N THR A 22 -2.98 49.23 -6.44
CA THR A 22 -3.25 47.98 -5.66
C THR A 22 -4.71 47.89 -5.12
N LEU A 23 -5.20 46.67 -4.91
CA LEU A 23 -6.12 46.12 -3.86
C LEU A 23 -7.18 46.95 -3.05
N ALA A 24 -8.35 46.30 -2.88
CA ALA A 24 -9.13 46.07 -1.62
C ALA A 24 -10.33 46.93 -1.14
N LEU A 25 -11.49 46.25 -1.01
CA LEU A 25 -12.52 46.22 0.06
C LEU A 25 -13.34 47.48 0.47
N GLY A 26 -14.66 47.27 0.71
CA GLY A 26 -15.58 48.20 1.41
C GLY A 26 -17.07 47.77 1.36
N ASP A 27 -17.82 47.99 2.44
CA ASP A 27 -19.24 47.61 2.63
C ASP A 27 -20.25 48.79 2.49
N GLY A 28 -21.55 48.48 2.52
CA GLY A 28 -22.68 49.41 2.74
C GLY A 28 -23.47 49.81 1.49
N GLU A 29 -24.76 50.15 1.50
CA GLU A 29 -25.97 49.90 2.32
C GLU A 29 -27.10 50.76 1.65
N ASP A 30 -28.36 50.36 1.76
CA ASP A 30 -29.63 51.11 1.59
C ASP A 30 -29.96 52.02 0.36
N ASP A 31 -30.84 51.48 -0.53
CA ASP A 31 -32.19 52.01 -0.90
C ASP A 31 -32.38 53.45 -1.49
N PRO A 32 -33.61 53.95 -1.84
CA PRO A 32 -34.88 53.30 -2.23
C PRO A 32 -35.61 53.91 -3.49
N PHE A 33 -36.79 53.34 -3.82
CA PHE A 33 -37.95 53.90 -4.59
C PHE A 33 -37.91 54.23 -6.11
N HIS A 34 -38.73 53.48 -6.87
CA HIS A 34 -39.85 53.88 -7.77
C HIS A 34 -39.99 52.86 -8.93
N SER A 35 -41.08 52.10 -9.11
CA SER A 35 -42.50 52.47 -9.37
C SER A 35 -42.71 53.14 -10.75
N SER A 36 -43.57 52.68 -11.67
CA SER A 36 -44.45 51.48 -11.74
C SER A 36 -44.96 51.30 -13.20
N MET A 37 -45.46 50.12 -13.57
CA MET A 37 -46.71 50.03 -14.37
C MET A 37 -47.40 48.66 -14.22
N SER A 38 -48.72 48.62 -14.46
CA SER A 38 -49.61 47.66 -13.81
C SER A 38 -50.45 46.77 -14.73
N SER A 39 -50.55 45.50 -14.34
CA SER A 39 -51.71 44.61 -14.28
C SER A 39 -53.05 45.03 -14.93
N LEU A 40 -53.58 44.16 -15.79
CA LEU A 40 -55.01 43.78 -15.95
C LEU A 40 -55.05 42.38 -16.63
N SER A 41 -55.97 41.46 -16.38
CA SER A 41 -56.95 41.27 -15.29
C SER A 41 -57.32 39.77 -15.19
N ALA A 42 -58.08 39.33 -14.17
CA ALA A 42 -58.25 37.90 -13.84
C ALA A 42 -59.72 37.40 -13.79
N VAL A 43 -59.91 36.09 -13.98
CA VAL A 43 -61.07 35.27 -13.58
C VAL A 43 -60.61 33.82 -13.29
N PRO A 44 -61.32 33.02 -12.48
CA PRO A 44 -60.66 32.10 -11.54
C PRO A 44 -60.83 30.59 -11.82
N ALA A 45 -59.95 29.80 -11.19
CA ALA A 45 -60.16 28.39 -10.88
C ALA A 45 -59.95 28.17 -9.37
N THR A 46 -60.76 27.32 -8.73
CA THR A 46 -60.77 27.10 -7.27
C THR A 46 -60.56 25.63 -6.91
N ALA A 47 -60.12 25.40 -5.67
CA ALA A 47 -59.85 24.11 -5.01
C ALA A 47 -58.56 23.37 -5.44
N ASP A 48 -57.45 23.71 -4.77
CA ASP A 48 -56.25 22.87 -4.62
C ASP A 48 -56.25 22.26 -3.19
N PRO A 49 -56.31 20.92 -3.02
CA PRO A 49 -56.56 20.28 -1.72
C PRO A 49 -55.29 19.70 -1.05
N LEU A 50 -54.31 20.55 -0.69
CA LEU A 50 -53.08 20.11 0.00
C LEU A 50 -52.78 20.78 1.36
N LEU A 51 -53.78 21.42 2.00
CA LEU A 51 -53.59 22.14 3.28
C LEU A 51 -54.61 21.78 4.38
N SER A 52 -54.73 20.49 4.75
CA SER A 52 -55.17 20.02 6.09
C SER A 52 -55.16 18.48 6.19
N PRO A 53 -54.46 17.87 7.17
CA PRO A 53 -54.68 16.47 7.57
C PRO A 53 -55.77 16.37 8.67
N PRO A 54 -56.60 15.31 8.68
CA PRO A 54 -57.50 15.02 9.80
C PRO A 54 -56.83 14.16 10.89
N ASP A 55 -57.08 14.47 12.16
CA ASP A 55 -56.62 13.66 13.30
C ASP A 55 -57.31 12.30 13.38
N MET A 56 -56.53 11.21 13.42
CA MET A 56 -56.99 9.87 13.78
C MET A 56 -55.97 9.16 14.68
N ALA A 57 -56.47 8.51 15.73
CA ALA A 57 -55.67 7.84 16.76
C ALA A 57 -55.07 6.50 16.28
N PRO A 58 -53.97 6.02 16.89
CA PRO A 58 -53.19 4.91 16.33
C PRO A 58 -53.88 3.54 16.53
N SER A 59 -54.06 2.81 15.44
CA SER A 59 -54.35 1.36 15.46
C SER A 59 -53.13 0.59 14.90
N SER A 60 -52.38 -0.06 15.79
CA SER A 60 -51.10 -0.69 15.45
C SER A 60 -51.28 -2.04 14.76
N SER A 61 -51.16 -2.05 13.43
CA SER A 61 -51.03 -3.27 12.62
C SER A 61 -50.05 -3.11 11.44
N PHE A 62 -48.92 -2.44 11.69
CA PHE A 62 -47.76 -2.53 10.81
C PHE A 62 -47.27 -3.99 10.78
N LEU A 63 -47.51 -4.66 9.66
CA LEU A 63 -46.83 -5.91 9.32
C LEU A 63 -45.39 -5.59 8.92
N ASP A 64 -44.42 -6.32 9.49
CA ASP A 64 -43.02 -6.14 9.14
C ASP A 64 -42.80 -6.37 7.62
N PRO A 65 -42.03 -5.50 6.95
CA PRO A 65 -41.80 -5.63 5.52
C PRO A 65 -40.92 -6.85 5.21
N PRO A 66 -41.22 -7.62 4.14
CA PRO A 66 -40.39 -8.75 3.74
C PRO A 66 -38.96 -8.31 3.46
N ALA A 67 -37.99 -9.10 3.95
CA ALA A 67 -36.58 -8.90 3.71
C ALA A 67 -36.22 -9.23 2.26
N TYR A 68 -35.02 -8.83 1.84
CA TYR A 68 -34.47 -9.10 0.50
C TYR A 68 -34.42 -10.60 0.13
N ALA A 69 -34.46 -11.49 1.13
CA ALA A 69 -34.49 -12.94 0.98
C ALA A 69 -35.89 -13.51 0.64
N ASP A 70 -36.97 -12.84 1.03
CA ASP A 70 -38.35 -13.39 0.97
C ASP A 70 -38.96 -13.31 -0.45
N VAL A 71 -38.29 -12.63 -1.38
CA VAL A 71 -38.71 -12.53 -2.79
C VAL A 71 -38.29 -13.80 -3.53
N ALA A 72 -39.01 -14.90 -3.28
CA ALA A 72 -38.81 -16.19 -3.92
C ALA A 72 -39.06 -16.10 -5.45
N PHE A 73 -38.09 -16.56 -6.24
CA PHE A 73 -38.18 -16.66 -7.70
C PHE A 73 -37.84 -18.08 -8.15
N SER A 74 -38.71 -18.67 -8.99
CA SER A 74 -38.44 -19.97 -9.62
C SER A 74 -37.27 -19.87 -10.60
N SER A 75 -36.27 -20.73 -10.44
CA SER A 75 -35.23 -20.93 -11.45
C SER A 75 -35.84 -21.53 -12.73
N PRO A 76 -35.51 -21.04 -13.94
CA PRO A 76 -35.90 -21.70 -15.18
C PRO A 76 -35.21 -23.06 -15.28
N ASN A 77 -35.98 -24.15 -15.31
CA ASN A 77 -35.43 -25.49 -15.46
C ASN A 77 -35.14 -25.77 -16.94
N GLY A 78 -34.01 -26.43 -17.24
CA GLY A 78 -33.51 -26.56 -18.61
C GLY A 78 -33.93 -27.84 -19.33
N SER A 79 -33.80 -27.83 -20.65
CA SER A 79 -33.77 -29.04 -21.49
C SER A 79 -32.86 -28.83 -22.70
N GLY A 80 -31.93 -29.75 -22.95
CA GLY A 80 -30.94 -29.66 -24.04
C GLY A 80 -29.64 -30.34 -23.62
N SER A 81 -29.37 -31.53 -24.15
CA SER A 81 -28.31 -32.43 -23.66
C SER A 81 -27.22 -32.68 -24.70
N SER A 82 -25.96 -32.39 -24.35
CA SER A 82 -24.78 -32.95 -25.03
C SER A 82 -23.55 -33.02 -24.13
N SER A 83 -22.97 -34.22 -24.08
CA SER A 83 -21.69 -34.66 -23.50
C SER A 83 -20.59 -33.62 -23.19
N GLY A 84 -20.03 -33.71 -21.98
CA GLY A 84 -18.64 -34.20 -21.86
C GLY A 84 -17.51 -33.21 -21.50
N SER A 85 -17.42 -32.78 -20.24
CA SER A 85 -16.15 -32.54 -19.52
C SER A 85 -16.38 -32.34 -18.02
N PRO A 86 -15.51 -32.84 -17.11
CA PRO A 86 -15.61 -32.54 -15.70
C PRO A 86 -15.09 -31.11 -15.42
N PRO A 87 -15.77 -30.28 -14.61
CA PRO A 87 -15.25 -28.98 -14.23
C PRO A 87 -14.06 -29.15 -13.28
N LEU A 88 -12.87 -28.73 -13.72
CA LEU A 88 -11.71 -28.62 -12.84
C LEU A 88 -12.02 -27.64 -11.71
N SER A 89 -11.96 -28.11 -10.46
CA SER A 89 -12.23 -27.31 -9.25
C SER A 89 -11.13 -26.27 -9.02
N ARG A 90 -11.21 -25.16 -9.75
CA ARG A 90 -10.24 -24.07 -9.72
C ARG A 90 -10.54 -23.15 -8.53
N ASN A 91 -9.70 -23.21 -7.49
CA ASN A 91 -9.82 -22.38 -6.29
C ASN A 91 -10.07 -20.89 -6.63
N PRO A 92 -11.06 -20.22 -6.01
CA PRO A 92 -11.33 -18.79 -6.23
C PRO A 92 -10.12 -17.87 -5.98
N SER A 93 -9.20 -18.29 -5.10
CA SER A 93 -7.94 -17.61 -4.78
C SER A 93 -6.94 -17.57 -5.95
N ALA A 94 -7.09 -18.43 -6.97
CA ALA A 94 -6.15 -18.58 -8.10
C ALA A 94 -6.22 -17.45 -9.14
N LEU A 95 -6.73 -16.28 -8.75
CA LEU A 95 -6.82 -15.04 -9.52
C LEU A 95 -6.33 -13.82 -8.72
N LEU A 96 -5.69 -14.03 -7.55
CA LEU A 96 -5.12 -12.97 -6.71
C LEU A 96 -3.58 -12.92 -6.78
N ASN A 97 -2.95 -13.76 -7.60
CA ASN A 97 -1.52 -13.74 -7.88
C ASN A 97 -1.29 -14.30 -9.28
N HIS A 98 -0.85 -13.47 -10.24
CA HIS A 98 -0.35 -13.95 -11.55
C HIS A 98 1.07 -14.54 -11.47
N ARG A 99 1.70 -14.47 -10.29
CA ARG A 99 3.06 -14.95 -9.99
C ARG A 99 2.98 -16.26 -9.22
N LEU A 100 3.63 -17.30 -9.75
CA LEU A 100 3.87 -18.56 -9.04
C LEU A 100 5.26 -18.48 -8.39
N PRO A 101 5.42 -18.89 -7.11
CA PRO A 101 6.73 -18.94 -6.46
C PRO A 101 7.70 -19.90 -7.15
N ILE A 102 8.99 -19.60 -7.08
CA ILE A 102 10.05 -20.37 -7.76
C ILE A 102 10.37 -21.67 -7.01
N GLU A 103 10.29 -21.68 -5.68
CA GLU A 103 10.59 -22.85 -4.82
C GLU A 103 9.32 -23.48 -4.20
N TYR A 104 8.20 -22.75 -4.13
CA TYR A 104 7.02 -23.15 -3.34
C TYR A 104 5.74 -23.31 -4.17
N ALA A 105 5.21 -24.53 -4.24
CA ALA A 105 3.93 -24.83 -4.91
C ALA A 105 2.71 -24.34 -4.12
N LYS A 106 2.87 -24.13 -2.80
CA LYS A 106 1.80 -23.76 -1.86
C LYS A 106 2.40 -23.07 -0.64
N ILE A 107 1.78 -21.98 -0.20
CA ILE A 107 1.87 -21.45 1.17
C ILE A 107 0.46 -21.09 1.60
N MET A 108 0.05 -21.53 2.80
CA MET A 108 -1.21 -21.14 3.44
C MET A 108 -0.96 -20.78 4.90
N VAL A 109 -1.79 -19.91 5.46
CA VAL A 109 -1.82 -19.54 6.88
C VAL A 109 -3.22 -19.85 7.41
N SER A 110 -3.33 -20.70 8.42
CA SER A 110 -4.63 -21.27 8.85
C SER A 110 -4.68 -21.50 10.38
N ASN A 111 -5.81 -22.00 10.89
CA ASN A 111 -5.98 -22.46 12.27
C ASN A 111 -5.38 -21.48 13.32
N PRO A 112 -5.89 -20.23 13.40
CA PRO A 112 -5.46 -19.27 14.39
C PRO A 112 -5.87 -19.74 15.79
N GLN A 113 -4.92 -19.75 16.73
CA GLN A 113 -5.16 -20.19 18.11
C GLN A 113 -4.53 -19.22 19.11
N LYS A 114 -5.21 -19.00 20.24
CA LYS A 114 -4.72 -18.19 21.35
C LYS A 114 -3.88 -19.05 22.29
N GLU A 115 -2.56 -18.90 22.21
CA GLU A 115 -1.62 -19.55 23.12
C GLU A 115 -1.30 -18.65 24.33
N HIS A 116 -0.85 -19.28 25.41
CA HIS A 116 -0.40 -18.63 26.65
C HIS A 116 1.10 -18.91 26.84
N GLU A 117 1.86 -17.90 27.27
CA GLU A 117 3.33 -17.90 27.30
C GLU A 117 3.86 -18.66 28.54
N HIS A 118 3.78 -20.00 28.49
CA HIS A 118 4.14 -20.90 29.60
C HIS A 118 5.66 -21.07 29.79
N ALA A 119 6.38 -20.00 30.15
CA ALA A 119 7.79 -20.09 30.55
C ALA A 119 8.19 -19.01 31.59
N ALA A 120 8.42 -19.47 32.83
CA ALA A 120 9.23 -18.84 33.89
C ALA A 120 9.10 -17.32 34.16
N GLY A 121 8.31 -16.95 35.18
CA GLY A 121 8.59 -15.77 36.02
C GLY A 121 7.49 -14.70 36.13
N ASN A 122 6.70 -14.79 37.21
CA ASN A 122 6.07 -13.67 37.95
C ASN A 122 5.57 -12.43 37.18
N SER A 123 4.84 -12.59 36.06
CA SER A 123 4.11 -11.47 35.47
C SER A 123 2.84 -11.18 36.28
N LEU A 124 2.89 -10.16 37.13
CA LEU A 124 1.81 -9.71 38.02
C LEU A 124 0.62 -9.02 37.31
N VAL A 125 0.63 -8.95 35.97
CA VAL A 125 -0.39 -8.26 35.16
C VAL A 125 -1.31 -9.27 34.48
N PRO A 126 -2.61 -9.35 34.82
CA PRO A 126 -3.55 -10.26 34.17
C PRO A 126 -3.59 -10.07 32.65
N GLY A 127 -3.40 -11.16 31.90
CA GLY A 127 -3.48 -11.18 30.43
C GLY A 127 -2.18 -10.85 29.66
N SER A 128 -1.10 -10.46 30.35
CA SER A 128 0.17 -10.01 29.75
C SER A 128 0.87 -11.04 28.85
N GLY A 129 0.68 -12.33 29.12
CA GLY A 129 1.38 -13.44 28.44
C GLY A 129 0.53 -14.20 27.43
N THR A 130 -0.28 -13.52 26.59
CA THR A 130 -1.10 -14.23 25.59
C THR A 130 -0.93 -13.69 24.17
N PHE A 131 -0.89 -14.60 23.20
CA PHE A 131 -0.66 -14.27 21.79
C PHE A 131 -1.43 -15.20 20.85
N VAL A 132 -1.59 -14.79 19.59
CA VAL A 132 -2.17 -15.63 18.54
C VAL A 132 -1.04 -16.26 17.72
N THR A 133 -1.09 -17.58 17.58
CA THR A 133 -0.31 -18.36 16.61
C THR A 133 -1.15 -18.77 15.42
N TYR A 134 -0.49 -18.95 14.29
CA TYR A 134 -1.08 -19.42 13.05
C TYR A 134 -0.33 -20.68 12.59
N LEU A 135 -1.07 -21.62 11.98
CA LEU A 135 -0.50 -22.80 11.34
C LEU A 135 -0.13 -22.43 9.89
N ILE A 136 1.16 -22.22 9.66
CA ILE A 136 1.71 -21.91 8.33
C ILE A 136 2.08 -23.23 7.67
N THR A 137 1.50 -23.49 6.50
CA THR A 137 1.68 -24.76 5.77
C THR A 137 2.24 -24.48 4.39
N SER A 138 3.40 -25.06 4.09
CA SER A 138 4.18 -24.83 2.87
C SER A 138 4.43 -26.13 2.11
N ARG A 139 4.59 -26.06 0.78
CA ARG A 139 4.96 -27.20 -0.07
C ARG A 139 6.05 -26.79 -1.05
N SER A 140 7.19 -27.48 -1.04
CA SER A 140 8.27 -27.32 -2.04
C SER A 140 7.82 -27.83 -3.41
N LEU A 141 8.30 -27.24 -4.50
CA LEU A 141 8.09 -27.75 -5.87
C LEU A 141 8.89 -29.03 -6.14
N ASP A 142 10.11 -29.07 -5.63
CA ASP A 142 11.07 -30.19 -5.63
C ASP A 142 10.63 -31.39 -4.76
N ALA A 143 9.57 -31.26 -3.95
CA ALA A 143 9.03 -32.37 -3.17
C ALA A 143 8.04 -33.19 -4.02
N GLY A 144 8.52 -34.34 -4.53
CA GLY A 144 7.73 -35.27 -5.36
C GLY A 144 6.42 -35.75 -4.72
N SER A 145 5.52 -36.29 -5.56
CA SER A 145 4.08 -36.47 -5.32
C SER A 145 3.61 -37.32 -4.12
N GLY A 146 4.50 -37.78 -3.22
CA GLY A 146 4.17 -38.63 -2.07
C GLY A 146 3.75 -37.84 -0.81
N SER A 147 4.68 -37.06 -0.25
CA SER A 147 4.43 -36.20 0.92
C SER A 147 5.50 -35.12 1.02
N GLY A 148 5.10 -33.86 0.83
CA GLY A 148 6.01 -32.72 0.73
C GLY A 148 5.48 -31.44 1.38
N GLU A 149 4.45 -31.56 2.22
CA GLU A 149 3.73 -30.44 2.83
C GLU A 149 4.14 -30.32 4.31
N ILE A 150 4.79 -29.21 4.65
CA ILE A 150 5.39 -28.94 5.95
C ILE A 150 4.59 -27.85 6.65
N SER A 151 4.03 -28.17 7.82
CA SER A 151 3.27 -27.23 8.66
C SER A 151 4.07 -26.85 9.91
N VAL A 152 4.30 -25.55 10.12
CA VAL A 152 4.94 -24.97 11.31
C VAL A 152 3.99 -24.00 12.01
N ARG A 153 4.15 -23.81 13.33
CA ARG A 153 3.43 -22.75 14.06
C ARG A 153 4.30 -21.52 14.24
N ARG A 154 3.69 -20.34 14.07
CA ARG A 154 4.33 -19.02 14.24
C ARG A 154 3.36 -18.03 14.87
N ARG A 155 3.87 -17.14 15.74
CA ARG A 155 3.17 -15.92 16.18
C ARG A 155 3.60 -14.74 15.31
N PHE A 156 2.82 -13.65 15.31
CA PHE A 156 3.14 -12.45 14.52
C PHE A 156 4.56 -11.88 14.78
N ARG A 157 5.10 -12.01 16.01
CA ARG A 157 6.47 -11.61 16.35
C ARG A 157 7.54 -12.38 15.56
N ASP A 158 7.29 -13.63 15.19
CA ASP A 158 8.23 -14.44 14.40
C ASP A 158 8.29 -13.90 12.96
N VAL A 159 7.16 -13.42 12.43
CA VAL A 159 7.05 -12.79 11.11
C VAL A 159 7.75 -11.44 11.09
N VAL A 160 7.63 -10.65 12.16
CA VAL A 160 8.42 -9.41 12.33
C VAL A 160 9.92 -9.74 12.34
N THR A 161 10.33 -10.77 13.09
CA THR A 161 11.74 -11.21 13.16
C THR A 161 12.26 -11.69 11.80
N LEU A 162 11.43 -12.38 10.99
CA LEU A 162 11.75 -12.71 9.60
C LEU A 162 11.93 -11.45 8.75
N ALA A 163 10.98 -10.51 8.82
CA ALA A 163 11.02 -9.27 8.03
C ALA A 163 12.26 -8.42 8.34
N ASP A 164 12.60 -8.26 9.63
CA ASP A 164 13.80 -7.53 10.06
C ASP A 164 15.08 -8.25 9.58
N ARG A 165 15.13 -9.59 9.66
CA ARG A 165 16.25 -10.39 9.14
C ARG A 165 16.41 -10.28 7.62
N LEU A 166 15.31 -10.28 6.88
CA LEU A 166 15.33 -10.10 5.43
C LEU A 166 15.81 -8.70 5.05
N ALA A 167 15.38 -7.65 5.76
CA ALA A 167 15.88 -6.30 5.56
C ALA A 167 17.38 -6.16 5.88
N GLU A 168 17.86 -6.81 6.95
CA GLU A 168 19.29 -6.82 7.30
C GLU A 168 20.16 -7.57 6.25
N SER A 169 19.70 -8.72 5.74
CA SER A 169 20.46 -9.55 4.78
C SER A 169 20.38 -9.05 3.33
N TYR A 170 19.21 -8.62 2.88
CA TYR A 170 18.90 -8.31 1.48
C TYR A 170 18.70 -6.80 1.25
N ARG A 171 19.61 -6.00 1.82
CA ARG A 171 19.65 -4.55 1.65
C ARG A 171 19.57 -4.13 0.18
N GLY A 172 18.75 -3.12 -0.11
CA GLY A 172 18.53 -2.60 -1.46
C GLY A 172 17.62 -3.44 -2.38
N PHE A 173 17.03 -4.56 -1.91
CA PHE A 173 15.97 -5.27 -2.63
C PHE A 173 14.58 -4.72 -2.33
N PHE A 174 13.62 -4.82 -3.26
CA PHE A 174 12.24 -4.39 -3.03
C PHE A 174 11.44 -5.51 -2.32
N ILE A 175 11.85 -5.80 -1.09
CA ILE A 175 11.24 -6.80 -0.21
C ILE A 175 9.80 -6.37 0.10
N PRO A 176 8.77 -7.19 -0.20
CA PRO A 176 7.38 -6.86 0.09
C PRO A 176 7.17 -6.37 1.53
N PRO A 177 6.31 -5.35 1.76
CA PRO A 177 6.04 -4.88 3.11
C PRO A 177 5.32 -5.97 3.93
N ARG A 178 5.71 -6.09 5.21
CA ARG A 178 4.99 -6.91 6.20
C ARG A 178 3.62 -6.28 6.51
N PRO A 179 2.60 -7.07 6.92
CA PRO A 179 1.36 -6.53 7.45
C PRO A 179 1.62 -5.74 8.74
N ASP A 180 0.85 -4.69 8.97
CA ASP A 180 1.12 -3.79 10.09
C ASP A 180 0.83 -4.39 11.46
N LYS A 181 1.61 -3.90 12.43
CA LYS A 181 1.38 -4.13 13.87
C LYS A 181 0.28 -3.20 14.39
N SER A 182 -0.83 -3.12 13.68
CA SER A 182 -1.98 -2.32 14.08
C SER A 182 -2.49 -2.81 15.43
N VAL A 183 -2.42 -1.90 16.41
CA VAL A 183 -2.99 -2.04 17.76
C VAL A 183 -4.38 -1.38 17.79
N VAL A 184 -4.62 -0.38 16.94
CA VAL A 184 -5.89 0.35 16.86
C VAL A 184 -6.99 -0.53 16.26
N GLU A 185 -6.75 -1.20 15.13
CA GLU A 185 -7.71 -2.19 14.59
C GLU A 185 -7.98 -3.31 15.61
N SER A 186 -6.96 -3.72 16.38
CA SER A 186 -7.11 -4.73 17.45
C SER A 186 -8.03 -4.31 18.60
N GLN A 187 -8.37 -3.01 18.70
CA GLN A 187 -9.22 -2.43 19.74
C GLN A 187 -10.59 -1.99 19.17
N VAL A 188 -10.65 -1.63 17.89
CA VAL A 188 -11.86 -1.12 17.22
C VAL A 188 -12.65 -2.22 16.51
N MET A 189 -11.98 -3.23 15.93
CA MET A 189 -12.65 -4.31 15.19
C MET A 189 -13.09 -5.46 16.09
N HIS A 190 -14.06 -6.26 15.63
CA HIS A 190 -14.43 -7.46 16.35
C HIS A 190 -13.25 -8.46 16.36
N LYS A 191 -12.94 -9.01 17.53
CA LYS A 191 -11.70 -9.77 17.78
C LYS A 191 -11.47 -10.95 16.81
N GLN A 192 -12.55 -11.59 16.35
CA GLN A 192 -12.46 -12.70 15.39
C GLN A 192 -12.12 -12.22 13.98
N GLU A 193 -12.66 -11.08 13.57
CA GLU A 193 -12.47 -10.45 12.26
C GLU A 193 -11.03 -9.98 12.10
N PHE A 194 -10.49 -9.27 13.09
CA PHE A 194 -9.08 -8.86 13.16
C PHE A 194 -8.10 -10.05 13.08
N VAL A 195 -8.44 -11.18 13.69
CA VAL A 195 -7.61 -12.40 13.62
C VAL A 195 -7.61 -13.01 12.22
N GLU A 196 -8.74 -12.98 11.50
CA GLU A 196 -8.86 -13.47 10.13
C GLU A 196 -8.24 -12.51 9.11
N GLN A 197 -8.47 -11.20 9.24
CA GLN A 197 -7.79 -10.15 8.47
C GLN A 197 -6.27 -10.31 8.57
N ARG A 198 -5.73 -10.49 9.79
CA ARG A 198 -4.30 -10.74 10.00
C ARG A 198 -3.84 -12.09 9.44
N ARG A 199 -4.64 -13.16 9.52
CA ARG A 199 -4.33 -14.46 8.87
C ARG A 199 -4.19 -14.29 7.36
N SER A 200 -5.15 -13.63 6.72
CA SER A 200 -5.18 -13.32 5.29
C SER A 200 -4.00 -12.44 4.86
N ALA A 201 -3.70 -11.39 5.62
CA ALA A 201 -2.55 -10.51 5.34
C ALA A 201 -1.20 -11.23 5.49
N LEU A 202 -1.06 -12.13 6.47
CA LEU A 202 0.13 -12.99 6.61
C LEU A 202 0.28 -13.98 5.45
N GLU A 203 -0.82 -14.50 4.93
CA GLU A 203 -0.84 -15.38 3.75
C GLU A 203 -0.43 -14.63 2.47
N LYS A 204 -1.05 -13.46 2.20
CA LYS A 204 -0.62 -12.56 1.11
C LYS A 204 0.87 -12.21 1.24
N TYR A 205 1.35 -11.86 2.43
CA TYR A 205 2.75 -11.49 2.68
C TYR A 205 3.74 -12.63 2.36
N LEU A 206 3.56 -13.81 2.96
CA LEU A 206 4.47 -14.93 2.78
C LEU A 206 4.47 -15.47 1.34
N TRP A 207 3.32 -15.41 0.65
CA TRP A 207 3.25 -15.71 -0.77
C TRP A 207 4.03 -14.70 -1.62
N ARG A 208 3.87 -13.39 -1.37
CA ARG A 208 4.66 -12.34 -2.06
C ARG A 208 6.17 -12.51 -1.82
N LEU A 209 6.62 -12.87 -0.61
CA LEU A 209 8.02 -13.20 -0.34
C LEU A 209 8.50 -14.38 -1.21
N ALA A 210 7.69 -15.44 -1.33
CA ALA A 210 8.03 -16.64 -2.11
C ALA A 210 8.04 -16.39 -3.63
N CYS A 211 7.23 -15.45 -4.12
CA CYS A 211 7.23 -14.99 -5.52
C CYS A 211 8.43 -14.12 -5.89
N HIS A 212 9.06 -13.44 -4.94
CA HIS A 212 10.19 -12.55 -5.21
C HIS A 212 11.43 -13.38 -5.63
N PRO A 213 12.08 -13.12 -6.80
CA PRO A 213 13.10 -14.01 -7.36
C PRO A 213 14.32 -14.32 -6.47
N VAL A 214 14.79 -13.35 -5.68
CA VAL A 214 15.85 -13.57 -4.66
C VAL A 214 15.28 -14.06 -3.33
N ILE A 215 14.42 -13.27 -2.67
CA ILE A 215 13.89 -13.57 -1.32
C ILE A 215 13.15 -14.92 -1.25
N GLY A 216 12.48 -15.35 -2.31
CA GLY A 216 11.78 -16.64 -2.38
C GLY A 216 12.71 -17.86 -2.31
N ARG A 217 14.02 -17.68 -2.50
CA ARG A 217 15.07 -18.69 -2.35
C ARG A 217 15.97 -18.44 -1.13
N SER A 218 15.63 -17.49 -0.27
CA SER A 218 16.41 -17.15 0.93
C SER A 218 16.40 -18.27 1.98
N ASP A 219 17.54 -18.43 2.66
CA ASP A 219 17.65 -19.36 3.78
C ASP A 219 16.78 -18.93 4.96
N GLU A 220 16.61 -17.62 5.17
CA GLU A 220 15.74 -17.05 6.20
C GLU A 220 14.26 -17.47 6.02
N LEU A 221 13.73 -17.37 4.80
CA LEU A 221 12.36 -17.82 4.49
C LEU A 221 12.26 -19.36 4.59
N ARG A 222 13.24 -20.10 4.08
CA ARG A 222 13.25 -21.57 4.14
C ARG A 222 13.29 -22.09 5.57
N VAL A 223 14.12 -21.49 6.44
CA VAL A 223 14.18 -21.77 7.88
C VAL A 223 12.85 -21.41 8.55
N PHE A 224 12.30 -20.22 8.26
CA PHE A 224 11.01 -19.78 8.83
C PHE A 224 9.86 -20.72 8.47
N LEU A 225 9.81 -21.26 7.25
CA LEU A 225 8.75 -22.16 6.79
C LEU A 225 8.92 -23.63 7.20
N ARG A 226 10.15 -24.10 7.50
CA ARG A 226 10.43 -25.53 7.72
C ARG A 226 10.82 -25.93 9.15
N VAL A 227 11.46 -25.07 9.96
CA VAL A 227 12.01 -25.48 11.26
C VAL A 227 10.94 -25.49 12.38
N GLN A 228 10.78 -26.61 13.08
CA GLN A 228 9.83 -26.69 14.20
C GLN A 228 10.34 -26.01 15.48
N GLY A 229 9.41 -25.57 16.33
CA GLY A 229 9.71 -24.93 17.61
C GLY A 229 10.09 -23.45 17.50
N LYS A 230 10.85 -22.96 18.49
CA LYS A 230 11.29 -21.56 18.60
C LYS A 230 12.19 -21.19 17.41
N MET A 231 11.93 -20.03 16.80
CA MET A 231 12.72 -19.51 15.67
C MET A 231 14.22 -19.53 15.98
N PRO A 232 15.05 -20.20 15.15
CA PRO A 232 16.50 -20.24 15.33
C PRO A 232 17.21 -19.03 14.72
N LEU A 233 16.49 -18.20 13.95
CA LEU A 233 17.01 -16.90 13.52
C LEU A 233 17.31 -16.06 14.77
N PRO A 234 18.55 -15.58 14.98
CA PRO A 234 18.85 -14.74 16.13
C PRO A 234 18.00 -13.48 16.07
N ALA A 235 17.48 -13.02 17.22
CA ALA A 235 16.70 -11.78 17.26
C ALA A 235 17.50 -10.64 16.62
N SER A 236 16.87 -9.85 15.74
CA SER A 236 17.46 -8.55 15.36
C SER A 236 17.50 -7.67 16.60
N THR A 237 18.54 -6.84 16.71
CA THR A 237 18.59 -5.79 17.72
C THR A 237 17.62 -4.69 17.30
N ASP A 238 16.36 -4.85 17.68
CA ASP A 238 15.20 -4.01 17.35
C ASP A 238 15.56 -2.51 17.28
N VAL A 239 15.32 -1.91 16.11
CA VAL A 239 15.69 -0.51 15.81
C VAL A 239 14.99 0.47 16.76
N ALA A 240 13.76 0.20 17.18
CA ALA A 240 13.05 1.04 18.15
C ALA A 240 13.70 0.97 19.55
N SER A 241 14.27 -0.19 19.92
CA SER A 241 15.01 -0.35 21.18
C SER A 241 16.34 0.42 21.17
N ARG A 242 16.98 0.60 20.00
CA ARG A 242 18.24 1.37 19.87
C ARG A 242 18.07 2.85 20.23
N MET A 243 16.89 3.44 20.02
CA MET A 243 16.61 4.84 20.34
C MET A 243 16.30 5.08 21.83
N LEU A 244 15.75 4.09 22.55
CA LEU A 244 15.24 4.28 23.91
C LEU A 244 16.21 3.83 25.02
N ASP A 245 16.92 2.69 24.88
CA ASP A 245 17.88 2.25 25.91
C ASP A 245 19.12 3.15 25.99
N GLY A 246 19.45 3.83 24.87
CA GLY A 246 20.56 4.79 24.78
C GLY A 246 20.46 6.01 25.70
N ALA A 247 19.25 6.33 26.21
CA ALA A 247 19.04 7.42 27.16
C ALA A 247 19.11 6.97 28.64
N VAL A 248 19.01 5.67 28.93
CA VAL A 248 18.70 5.15 30.27
C VAL A 248 19.92 4.50 30.95
N ARG A 249 21.03 4.28 30.23
CA ARG A 249 22.20 3.52 30.71
C ARG A 249 23.54 4.28 30.74
N LEU A 250 23.49 5.56 31.15
CA LEU A 250 24.65 6.27 31.71
C LEU A 250 24.54 6.22 33.24
N PRO A 251 25.36 5.41 33.95
CA PRO A 251 26.71 5.88 34.28
C PRO A 251 27.82 4.80 34.38
N LYS A 252 29.04 5.26 34.72
CA LYS A 252 30.26 4.54 35.21
C LYS A 252 31.37 4.10 34.25
N GLN A 253 31.21 4.08 32.92
CA GLN A 253 32.35 3.82 32.01
C GLN A 253 33.10 5.09 31.51
N LEU A 254 32.86 6.24 32.14
CA LEU A 254 33.45 7.54 31.73
C LEU A 254 34.85 7.83 32.29
N PHE A 255 35.44 6.93 33.09
CA PHE A 255 36.78 7.10 33.65
C PHE A 255 37.65 5.84 33.49
N GLY A 256 38.38 5.80 32.38
CA GLY A 256 39.70 5.15 32.23
C GLY A 256 39.81 3.62 32.33
N GLU A 257 40.19 2.98 31.22
CA GLU A 257 41.37 2.11 31.18
C GLU A 257 41.92 1.96 29.74
N PRO A 258 43.23 1.71 29.51
CA PRO A 258 43.81 1.64 28.17
C PRO A 258 44.16 0.20 27.73
N GLY A 259 43.33 -0.42 26.89
CA GLY A 259 43.74 -1.65 26.18
C GLY A 259 42.63 -2.46 25.50
N GLY A 260 43.00 -3.18 24.44
CA GLY A 260 42.27 -4.35 23.90
C GLY A 260 41.04 -4.07 23.04
N GLY A 261 41.14 -4.26 21.72
CA GLY A 261 39.97 -4.28 20.84
C GLY A 261 40.23 -4.07 19.36
N TYR A 262 41.02 -4.95 18.72
CA TYR A 262 41.02 -5.04 17.25
C TYR A 262 39.61 -5.45 16.77
N VAL A 263 38.99 -4.63 15.93
CA VAL A 263 37.71 -4.94 15.26
C VAL A 263 38.02 -5.61 13.93
N ALA A 264 37.36 -6.72 13.62
CA ALA A 264 37.58 -7.42 12.36
C ALA A 264 37.01 -6.60 11.17
N PRO A 265 37.70 -6.51 10.01
CA PRO A 265 37.22 -5.73 8.85
C PRO A 265 35.83 -6.09 8.32
N GLN A 266 35.30 -7.26 8.69
CA GLN A 266 33.96 -7.73 8.33
C GLN A 266 32.86 -7.24 9.30
N GLU A 267 33.18 -6.85 10.54
CA GLU A 267 32.19 -6.29 11.46
C GLU A 267 31.78 -4.87 11.08
N VAL A 268 32.69 -4.12 10.44
CA VAL A 268 32.47 -2.76 9.92
C VAL A 268 31.45 -2.72 8.76
N VAL A 269 31.09 -3.87 8.19
CA VAL A 269 30.14 -4.00 7.06
C VAL A 269 28.69 -4.18 7.54
N GLN A 270 28.45 -4.51 8.81
CA GLN A 270 27.09 -4.75 9.31
C GLN A 270 26.46 -3.50 9.97
N PRO A 271 25.13 -3.32 9.94
CA PRO A 271 24.46 -2.15 10.52
C PRO A 271 24.78 -1.95 12.01
N ALA A 272 25.27 -0.76 12.35
CA ALA A 272 25.82 -0.30 13.64
C ALA A 272 25.45 -1.16 14.87
N LYS A 273 26.45 -1.82 15.48
CA LYS A 273 26.26 -2.82 16.53
C LYS A 273 26.60 -2.28 17.93
N GLY A 274 25.65 -1.54 18.49
CA GLY A 274 25.60 -1.23 19.92
C GLY A 274 26.48 -0.06 20.36
N GLY A 275 26.72 0.05 21.67
CA GLY A 275 27.18 1.28 22.34
C GLY A 275 28.50 1.89 21.85
N ARG A 276 29.35 1.14 21.15
CA ARG A 276 30.60 1.66 20.56
C ARG A 276 30.34 2.50 19.30
N ASP A 277 29.37 2.11 18.46
CA ASP A 277 28.89 2.99 17.39
C ASP A 277 28.04 4.14 17.93
N LEU A 278 27.40 3.99 19.09
CA LEU A 278 26.79 5.13 19.77
C LEU A 278 27.86 6.17 20.15
N LEU A 279 29.06 5.76 20.58
CA LEU A 279 30.20 6.68 20.78
C LEU A 279 30.75 7.26 19.47
N ARG A 280 30.64 6.57 18.33
CA ARG A 280 30.90 7.16 17.00
C ARG A 280 29.88 8.26 16.70
N ILE A 281 28.58 7.96 16.77
CA ILE A 281 27.49 8.92 16.51
C ILE A 281 27.52 10.11 17.49
N PHE A 282 27.84 9.87 18.77
CA PHE A 282 27.96 10.93 19.77
C PHE A 282 29.25 11.74 19.62
N LYS A 283 30.30 11.17 19.00
CA LYS A 283 31.52 11.89 18.60
C LYS A 283 31.29 12.71 17.34
N GLU A 284 30.59 12.18 16.34
CA GLU A 284 30.09 12.92 15.18
C GLU A 284 29.25 14.11 15.64
N LEU A 285 28.26 13.88 16.50
CA LEU A 285 27.39 14.92 17.09
C LEU A 285 28.17 15.94 17.93
N LYS A 286 29.16 15.52 18.73
CA LYS A 286 29.98 16.45 19.53
C LYS A 286 30.91 17.28 18.64
N GLN A 287 31.48 16.65 17.61
CA GLN A 287 32.39 17.28 16.65
C GLN A 287 31.64 18.19 15.67
N SER A 288 30.31 18.02 15.51
CA SER A 288 29.39 18.95 14.84
C SER A 288 28.72 19.96 15.78
N VAL A 289 29.16 20.08 17.04
CA VAL A 289 28.63 21.05 18.03
C VAL A 289 29.74 21.93 18.61
N THR A 290 31.00 21.48 18.64
CA THR A 290 32.14 22.36 18.99
C THR A 290 32.66 23.20 17.81
N ASN A 291 32.23 22.91 16.59
CA ASN A 291 32.55 23.69 15.39
C ASN A 291 31.24 24.12 14.71
N ASP A 292 31.06 25.43 14.60
CA ASP A 292 30.03 26.20 13.89
C ASP A 292 28.53 25.96 14.20
N TRP A 293 27.91 27.04 14.66
CA TRP A 293 26.50 27.18 14.98
C TRP A 293 25.67 27.29 13.70
N GLY A 294 25.01 26.20 13.28
CA GLY A 294 24.10 26.19 12.12
C GLY A 294 24.49 25.28 10.95
N GLY A 295 25.41 24.33 11.15
CA GLY A 295 25.73 23.33 10.13
C GLY A 295 24.59 22.36 9.85
N VAL A 296 23.95 22.47 8.68
CA VAL A 296 23.20 21.36 8.07
C VAL A 296 24.17 20.19 7.89
N LYS A 297 23.70 18.93 7.99
CA LYS A 297 24.50 17.76 7.59
C LYS A 297 25.15 18.04 6.23
N PRO A 298 26.44 17.70 6.01
CA PRO A 298 26.98 17.62 4.66
C PRO A 298 25.99 16.79 3.81
N PRO A 299 25.38 17.36 2.76
CA PRO A 299 24.33 16.66 2.03
C PRO A 299 24.93 15.39 1.45
N VAL A 300 24.18 14.29 1.49
CA VAL A 300 24.58 13.04 0.85
C VAL A 300 24.51 13.27 -0.66
N VAL A 301 25.62 13.68 -1.26
CA VAL A 301 25.70 14.01 -2.68
C VAL A 301 25.69 12.70 -3.45
N GLU A 302 24.52 12.34 -3.97
CA GLU A 302 24.36 11.26 -4.94
C GLU A 302 24.73 11.80 -6.32
N GLU A 303 25.82 11.29 -6.90
CA GLU A 303 26.33 11.71 -8.21
C GLU A 303 25.79 10.83 -9.36
N ASP A 304 25.14 9.72 -9.03
CA ASP A 304 24.53 8.77 -9.97
C ASP A 304 23.26 9.38 -10.60
N LYS A 305 23.45 10.10 -11.70
CA LYS A 305 22.37 10.74 -12.48
C LYS A 305 21.31 9.75 -12.96
N GLU A 306 21.70 8.53 -13.34
CA GLU A 306 20.75 7.52 -13.80
C GLU A 306 19.83 7.09 -12.65
N PHE A 307 20.39 6.90 -11.45
CA PHE A 307 19.59 6.63 -10.26
C PHE A 307 18.69 7.81 -9.88
N LEU A 308 19.17 9.06 -9.95
CA LEU A 308 18.34 10.24 -9.67
C LEU A 308 17.16 10.36 -10.64
N GLU A 309 17.40 10.20 -11.94
CA GLU A 309 16.33 10.16 -12.95
C GLU A 309 15.35 9.00 -12.73
N ARG A 310 15.85 7.79 -12.42
CA ARG A 310 15.00 6.61 -12.14
C ARG A 310 14.18 6.83 -10.86
N LYS A 311 14.72 7.52 -9.86
CA LYS A 311 14.04 7.87 -8.61
C LYS A 311 12.93 8.90 -8.82
N GLU A 312 13.20 9.97 -9.57
CA GLU A 312 12.20 10.98 -9.95
C GLU A 312 11.00 10.32 -10.67
N LYS A 313 11.28 9.48 -11.67
CA LYS A 313 10.27 8.70 -12.41
C LYS A 313 9.48 7.71 -11.53
N VAL A 314 10.01 7.31 -10.38
CA VAL A 314 9.29 6.51 -9.35
C VAL A 314 8.40 7.40 -8.49
N GLN A 315 8.83 8.61 -8.13
CA GLN A 315 8.02 9.57 -7.35
C GLN A 315 6.81 10.07 -8.17
N ASP A 316 7.02 10.36 -9.46
CA ASP A 316 5.92 10.66 -10.40
C ASP A 316 4.91 9.49 -10.49
N LEU A 317 5.42 8.26 -10.56
CA LEU A 317 4.58 7.06 -10.60
C LEU A 317 3.79 6.88 -9.30
N GLU A 318 4.40 7.08 -8.14
CA GLU A 318 3.75 7.00 -6.84
C GLU A 318 2.62 8.03 -6.71
N GLN A 319 2.84 9.25 -7.19
CA GLN A 319 1.81 10.30 -7.22
C GLN A 319 0.67 9.95 -8.19
N GLN A 320 0.98 9.51 -9.42
CA GLN A 320 -0.02 9.06 -10.39
C GLN A 320 -0.83 7.88 -9.88
N LEU A 321 -0.18 6.92 -9.22
CA LEU A 321 -0.80 5.73 -8.66
C LEU A 321 -1.71 6.05 -7.48
N THR A 322 -1.32 7.01 -6.62
CA THR A 322 -2.15 7.51 -5.53
C THR A 322 -3.44 8.11 -6.07
N THR A 323 -3.35 8.98 -7.09
CA THR A 323 -4.52 9.57 -7.76
C THR A 323 -5.38 8.49 -8.44
N ALA A 324 -4.77 7.52 -9.12
CA ALA A 324 -5.50 6.42 -9.75
C ALA A 324 -6.26 5.54 -8.73
N SER A 325 -5.66 5.27 -7.56
CA SER A 325 -6.29 4.55 -6.45
C SER A 325 -7.53 5.27 -5.91
N GLN A 326 -7.43 6.58 -5.68
CA GLN A 326 -8.54 7.40 -5.21
C GLN A 326 -9.71 7.45 -6.22
N GLN A 327 -9.40 7.49 -7.53
CA GLN A 327 -10.40 7.42 -8.58
C GLN A 327 -11.03 6.01 -8.70
N ALA A 328 -10.25 4.95 -8.48
CA ALA A 328 -10.74 3.57 -8.43
C ALA A 328 -11.70 3.35 -7.25
N GLU A 329 -11.37 3.85 -6.07
CA GLU A 329 -12.24 3.84 -4.87
C GLU A 329 -13.55 4.62 -5.13
N SER A 330 -13.45 5.80 -5.74
CA SER A 330 -14.61 6.64 -6.10
C SER A 330 -15.53 5.94 -7.12
N LEU A 331 -14.95 5.23 -8.10
CA LEU A 331 -15.68 4.44 -9.10
C LEU A 331 -16.37 3.22 -8.48
N VAL A 332 -15.66 2.48 -7.61
CA VAL A 332 -16.22 1.35 -6.84
C VAL A 332 -17.40 1.80 -5.98
N LYS A 333 -17.28 2.96 -5.32
CA LYS A 333 -18.39 3.54 -4.56
C LYS A 333 -19.58 3.88 -5.46
N ALA A 334 -19.36 4.60 -6.57
CA ALA A 334 -20.44 4.92 -7.50
C ALA A 334 -21.15 3.66 -8.05
N GLN A 335 -20.42 2.57 -8.31
CA GLN A 335 -21.00 1.29 -8.73
C GLN A 335 -21.82 0.61 -7.61
N GLN A 336 -21.42 0.76 -6.34
CA GLN A 336 -22.21 0.35 -5.18
C GLN A 336 -23.50 1.19 -5.05
N ASP A 337 -23.37 2.52 -5.06
CA ASP A 337 -24.47 3.47 -4.86
C ASP A 337 -25.58 3.26 -5.93
N ILE A 338 -25.20 3.01 -7.18
CA ILE A 338 -26.13 2.63 -8.27
C ILE A 338 -26.83 1.28 -7.98
N GLY A 339 -26.07 0.27 -7.56
CA GLY A 339 -26.60 -1.05 -7.23
C GLY A 339 -27.56 -1.05 -6.03
N GLU A 340 -27.34 -0.15 -5.08
CA GLU A 340 -28.21 0.07 -3.92
C GLU A 340 -29.48 0.83 -4.31
N THR A 341 -29.34 1.97 -4.99
CA THR A 341 -30.47 2.80 -5.48
C THR A 341 -31.44 2.01 -6.36
N LEU A 342 -30.93 1.17 -7.27
CA LEU A 342 -31.77 0.29 -8.10
C LEU A 342 -32.47 -0.82 -7.29
N GLY A 343 -31.87 -1.27 -6.19
CA GLY A 343 -32.47 -2.22 -5.27
C GLY A 343 -33.64 -1.59 -4.51
N GLU A 344 -33.46 -0.38 -3.98
CA GLU A 344 -34.50 0.37 -3.29
C GLU A 344 -35.66 0.75 -4.22
N LEU A 345 -35.37 1.25 -5.43
CA LEU A 345 -36.37 1.51 -6.47
C LEU A 345 -37.19 0.26 -6.79
N GLY A 346 -36.52 -0.89 -6.98
CA GLY A 346 -37.20 -2.16 -7.22
C GLY A 346 -38.11 -2.60 -6.07
N LEU A 347 -37.67 -2.42 -4.82
CA LEU A 347 -38.49 -2.71 -3.63
C LEU A 347 -39.67 -1.73 -3.47
N ALA A 348 -39.48 -0.45 -3.79
CA ALA A 348 -40.54 0.56 -3.79
C ALA A 348 -41.62 0.25 -4.84
N LEU A 349 -41.23 -0.11 -6.06
CA LEU A 349 -42.15 -0.52 -7.12
C LEU A 349 -42.87 -1.85 -6.80
N ILE A 350 -42.22 -2.78 -6.08
CA ILE A 350 -42.90 -3.98 -5.52
C ILE A 350 -43.97 -3.60 -4.49
N LYS A 351 -43.72 -2.61 -3.62
CA LYS A 351 -44.73 -2.11 -2.66
C LYS A 351 -45.91 -1.45 -3.39
N LEU A 352 -45.63 -0.59 -4.38
CA LEU A 352 -46.66 0.03 -5.22
C LEU A 352 -47.51 -1.02 -5.97
N THR A 353 -46.86 -2.05 -6.52
CA THR A 353 -47.54 -3.19 -7.17
C THR A 353 -48.53 -3.88 -6.23
N LYS A 354 -48.19 -4.08 -4.95
CA LYS A 354 -49.11 -4.71 -3.98
C LYS A 354 -50.34 -3.85 -3.76
N PHE A 355 -50.13 -2.58 -3.40
CA PHE A 355 -51.19 -1.61 -3.18
C PHE A 355 -52.12 -1.45 -4.40
N GLU A 356 -51.58 -1.32 -5.62
CA GLU A 356 -52.40 -1.23 -6.84
C GLU A 356 -53.21 -2.49 -7.13
N ASN A 357 -52.78 -3.68 -6.67
CA ASN A 357 -53.55 -4.94 -6.83
C ASN A 357 -54.60 -5.11 -5.72
N GLU A 358 -54.33 -4.64 -4.51
CA GLU A 358 -55.26 -4.66 -3.38
C GLU A 358 -56.44 -3.70 -3.64
N GLU A 359 -56.19 -2.50 -4.16
CA GLU A 359 -57.19 -1.48 -4.54
C GLU A 359 -57.70 -1.60 -5.99
N ALA A 360 -57.45 -2.74 -6.67
CA ALA A 360 -57.79 -2.92 -8.08
C ALA A 360 -59.30 -3.11 -8.31
N MET A 361 -60.01 -2.06 -8.68
CA MET A 361 -61.39 -2.18 -9.18
C MET A 361 -61.39 -2.60 -10.65
N TYR A 362 -60.67 -1.88 -11.51
CA TYR A 362 -60.69 -2.05 -12.97
C TYR A 362 -59.61 -3.01 -13.48
N ASN A 363 -59.81 -3.57 -14.68
CA ASN A 363 -58.81 -4.43 -15.33
C ASN A 363 -57.55 -3.64 -15.74
N THR A 364 -57.71 -2.37 -16.11
CA THR A 364 -56.62 -1.45 -16.47
C THR A 364 -55.64 -1.18 -15.32
N GLN A 365 -56.12 -1.20 -14.07
CA GLN A 365 -55.25 -1.12 -12.88
C GLN A 365 -54.41 -2.40 -12.73
N ARG A 366 -55.03 -3.58 -12.86
CA ARG A 366 -54.33 -4.88 -12.79
C ARG A 366 -53.24 -5.02 -13.86
N ILE A 367 -53.53 -4.54 -15.08
CA ILE A 367 -52.57 -4.50 -16.20
C ILE A 367 -51.38 -3.60 -15.86
N ARG A 368 -51.63 -2.36 -15.40
CA ARG A 368 -50.59 -1.41 -14.97
C ARG A 368 -49.72 -1.99 -13.85
N ALA A 369 -50.33 -2.55 -12.82
CA ALA A 369 -49.63 -3.14 -11.68
C ALA A 369 -48.74 -4.34 -12.12
N ALA A 370 -49.18 -5.12 -13.11
CA ALA A 370 -48.38 -6.21 -13.69
C ALA A 370 -47.15 -5.71 -14.47
N ASP A 371 -47.22 -4.54 -15.12
CA ASP A 371 -46.08 -3.92 -15.80
C ASP A 371 -45.11 -3.26 -14.82
N ILE A 372 -45.64 -2.54 -13.82
CA ILE A 372 -44.84 -2.01 -12.70
C ILE A 372 -44.08 -3.16 -12.02
N LYS A 373 -44.69 -4.34 -11.85
CA LYS A 373 -44.04 -5.55 -11.33
C LYS A 373 -42.87 -6.04 -12.20
N GLN A 374 -42.96 -5.93 -13.53
CA GLN A 374 -41.89 -6.28 -14.46
C GLN A 374 -40.70 -5.31 -14.29
N VAL A 375 -40.97 -4.00 -14.33
CA VAL A 375 -39.98 -2.93 -14.09
C VAL A 375 -39.30 -3.12 -12.73
N ALA A 376 -40.07 -3.38 -11.68
CA ALA A 376 -39.57 -3.61 -10.33
C ALA A 376 -38.65 -4.84 -10.26
N THR A 377 -39.06 -5.94 -10.90
CA THR A 377 -38.27 -7.18 -10.98
C THR A 377 -36.98 -6.98 -11.76
N ALA A 378 -36.99 -6.16 -12.80
CA ALA A 378 -35.80 -5.78 -13.58
C ALA A 378 -34.85 -4.90 -12.77
N ALA A 379 -35.35 -3.91 -12.03
CA ALA A 379 -34.54 -3.06 -11.14
C ALA A 379 -33.82 -3.90 -10.06
N VAL A 380 -34.52 -4.84 -9.40
CA VAL A 380 -33.89 -5.77 -8.42
C VAL A 380 -32.85 -6.68 -9.09
N LYS A 381 -33.04 -7.10 -10.34
CA LYS A 381 -32.05 -7.89 -11.10
C LYS A 381 -30.83 -7.06 -11.49
N ALA A 382 -31.02 -5.84 -11.98
CA ALA A 382 -29.94 -4.91 -12.29
C ALA A 382 -29.13 -4.57 -11.03
N SER A 383 -29.79 -4.35 -9.89
CA SER A 383 -29.15 -4.19 -8.56
C SER A 383 -28.19 -5.33 -8.21
N ARG A 384 -28.60 -6.60 -8.44
CA ARG A 384 -27.72 -7.77 -8.23
C ARG A 384 -26.53 -7.75 -9.17
N LEU A 385 -26.76 -7.50 -10.46
CA LEU A 385 -25.70 -7.42 -11.47
C LEU A 385 -24.68 -6.30 -11.19
N TYR A 386 -25.11 -5.12 -10.71
CA TYR A 386 -24.20 -4.05 -10.29
C TYR A 386 -23.40 -4.42 -9.05
N ARG A 387 -23.99 -5.10 -8.06
CA ARG A 387 -23.28 -5.60 -6.87
C ARG A 387 -22.24 -6.68 -7.22
N GLU A 388 -22.60 -7.61 -8.11
CA GLU A 388 -21.67 -8.63 -8.65
C GLU A 388 -20.53 -8.01 -9.46
N LEU A 389 -20.85 -7.03 -10.32
CA LEU A 389 -19.86 -6.25 -11.07
C LEU A 389 -18.90 -5.52 -10.14
N ASN A 390 -19.40 -4.81 -9.13
CA ASN A 390 -18.57 -4.04 -8.21
C ASN A 390 -17.59 -4.93 -7.43
N ALA A 391 -18.03 -6.12 -7.00
CA ALA A 391 -17.15 -7.11 -6.38
C ALA A 391 -16.00 -7.58 -7.31
N GLN A 392 -16.20 -7.56 -8.64
CA GLN A 392 -15.11 -7.78 -9.60
C GLN A 392 -14.27 -6.51 -9.83
N SER A 393 -14.87 -5.32 -9.87
CA SER A 393 -14.16 -4.04 -9.99
C SER A 393 -13.13 -3.89 -8.87
N VAL A 394 -13.55 -4.07 -7.62
CA VAL A 394 -12.65 -4.09 -6.44
C VAL A 394 -11.51 -5.09 -6.63
N LYS A 395 -11.83 -6.32 -7.06
CA LYS A 395 -10.83 -7.39 -7.20
C LYS A 395 -9.75 -7.09 -8.25
N HIS A 396 -10.10 -6.46 -9.37
CA HIS A 396 -9.10 -6.05 -10.36
C HIS A 396 -8.31 -4.84 -9.86
N LEU A 397 -8.99 -3.86 -9.25
CA LEU A 397 -8.41 -2.58 -8.85
C LEU A 397 -7.56 -2.66 -7.56
N ASP A 398 -7.67 -3.72 -6.74
CA ASP A 398 -6.75 -4.07 -5.63
C ASP A 398 -5.28 -4.03 -6.08
N THR A 399 -5.00 -4.32 -7.36
CA THR A 399 -3.67 -4.17 -8.00
C THR A 399 -3.05 -2.79 -7.80
N LEU A 400 -3.84 -1.70 -7.77
CA LEU A 400 -3.35 -0.34 -7.54
C LEU A 400 -2.83 -0.21 -6.09
N HIS A 401 -3.60 -0.68 -5.12
CA HIS A 401 -3.22 -0.74 -3.70
C HIS A 401 -2.03 -1.68 -3.46
N GLU A 402 -1.92 -2.79 -4.20
CA GLU A 402 -0.75 -3.67 -4.12
C GLU A 402 0.54 -2.94 -4.53
N TYR A 403 0.49 -2.10 -5.58
CA TYR A 403 1.64 -1.30 -6.01
C TYR A 403 1.90 -0.08 -5.13
N LEU A 404 0.89 0.53 -4.50
CA LEU A 404 1.10 1.56 -3.46
C LEU A 404 1.86 0.98 -2.27
N GLY A 405 1.46 -0.21 -1.79
CA GLY A 405 2.19 -0.92 -0.75
C GLY A 405 3.63 -1.25 -1.16
N LEU A 406 3.87 -1.54 -2.44
CA LEU A 406 5.22 -1.79 -2.96
C LEU A 406 6.13 -0.55 -2.91
N MET A 407 5.59 0.68 -3.00
CA MET A 407 6.42 1.90 -2.92
C MET A 407 7.14 2.01 -1.56
N LEU A 408 6.54 1.53 -0.47
CA LEU A 408 7.20 1.44 0.84
C LEU A 408 8.50 0.62 0.80
N ALA A 409 8.52 -0.46 0.01
CA ALA A 409 9.71 -1.28 -0.20
C ALA A 409 10.77 -0.56 -1.04
N VAL A 410 10.33 0.19 -2.05
CA VAL A 410 11.21 1.01 -2.91
C VAL A 410 11.89 2.12 -2.09
N HIS A 411 11.14 2.86 -1.27
CA HIS A 411 11.67 3.86 -0.36
C HIS A 411 12.65 3.28 0.67
N SER A 412 12.36 2.09 1.22
CA SER A 412 13.28 1.39 2.12
C SER A 412 14.61 1.05 1.42
N ALA A 413 14.55 0.53 0.19
CA ALA A 413 15.73 0.16 -0.60
C ALA A 413 16.53 1.38 -1.10
N PHE A 414 15.89 2.53 -1.35
CA PHE A 414 16.55 3.80 -1.63
C PHE A 414 17.17 4.42 -0.36
N SER A 415 16.54 4.23 0.81
CA SER A 415 17.11 4.62 2.11
C SER A 415 18.37 3.82 2.44
N ASP A 416 18.37 2.51 2.16
CA ASP A 416 19.56 1.65 2.23
C ASP A 416 20.73 2.19 1.40
N ARG A 417 20.45 2.56 0.14
CA ARG A 417 21.44 3.14 -0.78
C ARG A 417 22.02 4.44 -0.23
N SER A 418 21.16 5.36 0.21
CA SER A 418 21.59 6.65 0.80
C SER A 418 22.41 6.46 2.08
N SER A 419 22.05 5.50 2.93
CA SER A 419 22.80 5.13 4.14
C SER A 419 24.18 4.54 3.81
N ALA A 420 24.28 3.69 2.78
CA ALA A 420 25.55 3.13 2.33
C ALA A 420 26.47 4.21 1.71
N LEU A 421 25.92 5.10 0.87
CA LEU A 421 26.64 6.24 0.30
C LEU A 421 27.20 7.17 1.38
N LEU A 422 26.38 7.55 2.36
CA LEU A 422 26.83 8.35 3.52
C LEU A 422 27.99 7.67 4.25
N THR A 423 27.93 6.34 4.43
CA THR A 423 29.01 5.57 5.08
C THR A 423 30.32 5.66 4.29
N VAL A 424 30.26 5.56 2.96
CA VAL A 424 31.43 5.74 2.08
C VAL A 424 31.97 7.17 2.16
N GLN A 425 31.11 8.18 2.10
CA GLN A 425 31.49 9.59 2.13
C GLN A 425 32.14 9.99 3.46
N THR A 426 31.58 9.55 4.60
CA THR A 426 32.18 9.75 5.93
C THR A 426 33.56 9.11 6.02
N LEU A 427 33.72 7.85 5.60
CA LEU A 427 35.02 7.16 5.67
C LEU A 427 36.06 7.78 4.73
N MET A 428 35.68 8.28 3.55
CA MET A 428 36.57 9.05 2.68
C MET A 428 37.00 10.38 3.31
N SER A 429 36.08 11.07 4.00
CA SER A 429 36.39 12.30 4.75
C SER A 429 37.37 12.03 5.90
N ASP A 430 37.09 11.03 6.74
CA ASP A 430 37.95 10.60 7.84
C ASP A 430 39.36 10.25 7.34
N LEU A 431 39.46 9.49 6.26
CA LEU A 431 40.71 9.06 5.63
C LEU A 431 41.52 10.25 5.10
N SER A 432 40.90 11.19 4.39
CA SER A 432 41.58 12.43 3.97
C SER A 432 42.10 13.22 5.17
N SER A 433 41.34 13.27 6.27
CA SER A 433 41.76 13.92 7.51
C SER A 433 42.95 13.21 8.16
N LEU A 434 43.05 11.87 8.05
CA LEU A 434 44.16 11.07 8.56
C LEU A 434 45.42 11.26 7.71
N HIS A 435 45.31 11.31 6.38
CA HIS A 435 46.43 11.67 5.50
C HIS A 435 46.99 13.05 5.85
N ILE A 436 46.14 14.08 5.99
CA ILE A 436 46.58 15.44 6.37
C ILE A 436 47.23 15.47 7.77
N LYS A 437 46.77 14.62 8.72
CA LYS A 437 47.41 14.49 10.04
C LYS A 437 48.77 13.79 9.96
N ALA A 438 48.90 12.75 9.14
CA ALA A 438 50.15 12.03 8.94
C ALA A 438 51.20 12.90 8.24
N GLU A 439 50.85 13.57 7.14
CA GLU A 439 51.72 14.51 6.41
C GLU A 439 52.24 15.62 7.34
N LYS A 440 51.35 16.24 8.14
CA LYS A 440 51.75 17.26 9.13
C LYS A 440 52.67 16.70 10.22
N HIS A 441 52.46 15.46 10.66
CA HIS A 441 53.32 14.81 11.66
C HIS A 441 54.70 14.45 11.08
N GLU A 442 54.74 13.95 9.84
CA GLU A 442 55.96 13.65 9.09
C GLU A 442 56.78 14.91 8.82
N ALA A 443 56.16 15.95 8.25
CA ALA A 443 56.76 17.26 8.01
C ALA A 443 57.17 18.04 9.28
N ALA A 444 56.68 17.62 10.46
CA ALA A 444 57.15 18.10 11.76
C ALA A 444 58.28 17.24 12.36
N SER A 445 58.36 15.95 11.99
CA SER A 445 59.45 15.04 12.40
C SER A 445 60.74 15.26 11.59
N SER A 446 60.65 15.48 10.29
CA SER A 446 61.80 15.65 9.38
C SER A 446 62.67 16.86 9.70
N ARG A 447 62.14 17.84 10.45
CA ARG A 447 62.86 19.06 10.87
C ARG A 447 63.80 18.84 12.06
N ILE A 448 63.79 17.67 12.70
CA ILE A 448 64.55 17.40 13.92
C ILE A 448 65.41 16.15 13.74
N PHE A 449 66.71 16.38 13.52
CA PHE A 449 67.72 15.34 13.36
C PHE A 449 67.91 14.58 14.70
N GLY A 450 67.66 13.26 14.71
CA GLY A 450 67.86 12.41 15.89
C GLY A 450 66.81 11.30 16.12
N GLY A 451 65.63 11.37 15.49
CA GLY A 451 64.69 10.23 15.41
C GLY A 451 64.11 9.75 16.75
N ASP A 452 63.30 10.59 17.42
CA ASP A 452 62.60 10.21 18.66
C ASP A 452 61.71 8.97 18.49
N ARG A 453 62.00 7.94 19.31
CA ARG A 453 61.29 6.65 19.35
C ARG A 453 59.79 6.79 19.63
N SER A 454 59.39 7.82 20.39
CA SER A 454 57.99 8.17 20.67
C SER A 454 57.26 8.71 19.42
N ARG A 455 57.96 9.50 18.60
CA ARG A 455 57.41 10.09 17.36
C ARG A 455 57.37 9.08 16.22
N ASN A 456 58.37 8.21 16.11
CA ASN A 456 58.32 7.07 15.18
C ASN A 456 57.13 6.15 15.51
N ARG A 457 56.90 5.85 16.79
CA ARG A 457 55.72 5.08 17.23
C ARG A 457 54.40 5.74 16.80
N LYS A 458 54.23 7.05 17.03
CA LYS A 458 53.04 7.80 16.60
C LYS A 458 52.85 7.83 15.08
N ALA A 459 53.94 7.83 14.31
CA ALA A 459 53.87 7.74 12.85
C ALA A 459 53.37 6.36 12.38
N GLU A 460 53.81 5.27 13.00
CA GLU A 460 53.27 3.93 12.71
C GLU A 460 51.83 3.76 13.19
N GLU A 461 51.46 4.28 14.37
CA GLU A 461 50.07 4.32 14.85
C GLU A 461 49.14 5.08 13.88
N LEU A 462 49.62 6.18 13.28
CA LEU A 462 48.90 6.91 12.21
C LEU A 462 48.78 6.08 10.92
N LYS A 463 49.85 5.38 10.49
CA LYS A 463 49.81 4.49 9.31
C LYS A 463 48.86 3.30 9.50
N GLU A 464 48.81 2.71 10.70
CA GLU A 464 47.89 1.63 11.04
C GLU A 464 46.44 2.12 11.02
N MET A 465 46.16 3.31 11.59
CA MET A 465 44.83 3.94 11.49
C MET A 465 44.43 4.28 10.05
N ILE A 466 45.35 4.78 9.21
CA ILE A 466 45.10 5.02 7.78
C ILE A 466 44.74 3.72 7.06
N ARG A 467 45.54 2.66 7.23
CA ARG A 467 45.30 1.35 6.61
C ARG A 467 43.93 0.78 7.01
N ALA A 468 43.63 0.75 8.31
CA ALA A 468 42.34 0.27 8.81
C ALA A 468 41.15 1.09 8.28
N THR A 469 41.34 2.40 8.05
CA THR A 469 40.29 3.28 7.50
C THR A 469 40.12 3.08 5.99
N GLU A 470 41.21 2.85 5.23
CA GLU A 470 41.15 2.49 3.80
C GLU A 470 40.51 1.11 3.60
N ASP A 471 40.86 0.12 4.42
CA ASP A 471 40.22 -1.21 4.41
C ASP A 471 38.71 -1.10 4.72
N ALA A 472 38.34 -0.33 5.74
CA ALA A 472 36.94 -0.04 6.08
C ALA A 472 36.20 0.67 4.95
N LYS A 473 36.81 1.71 4.35
CA LYS A 473 36.24 2.45 3.21
C LYS A 473 36.04 1.54 1.99
N ASN A 474 37.00 0.67 1.66
CA ASN A 474 36.87 -0.26 0.55
C ASN A 474 35.85 -1.37 0.84
N CYS A 475 35.65 -1.74 2.10
CA CYS A 475 34.52 -2.57 2.54
C CYS A 475 33.17 -1.85 2.31
N ALA A 476 33.05 -0.59 2.74
CA ALA A 476 31.83 0.21 2.54
C ALA A 476 31.52 0.46 1.06
N SER A 477 32.53 0.76 0.22
CA SER A 477 32.35 0.95 -1.23
C SER A 477 31.85 -0.32 -1.92
N ARG A 478 32.34 -1.50 -1.52
CA ARG A 478 31.85 -2.79 -2.06
C ARG A 478 30.39 -3.07 -1.68
N GLU A 479 29.98 -2.74 -0.45
CA GLU A 479 28.58 -2.86 -0.02
C GLU A 479 27.68 -1.83 -0.72
N TYR A 480 28.17 -0.61 -0.94
CA TYR A 480 27.44 0.42 -1.68
C TYR A 480 27.17 -0.01 -3.13
N GLU A 481 28.19 -0.45 -3.88
CA GLU A 481 28.01 -0.94 -5.25
C GLU A 481 27.09 -2.18 -5.33
N ARG A 482 27.12 -3.07 -4.32
CA ARG A 482 26.13 -4.17 -4.21
C ARG A 482 24.70 -3.65 -4.09
N ILE A 483 24.46 -2.65 -3.23
CA ILE A 483 23.13 -2.05 -3.05
C ILE A 483 22.67 -1.30 -4.30
N LYS A 484 23.58 -0.62 -5.02
CA LYS A 484 23.29 0.02 -6.32
C LYS A 484 22.81 -1.00 -7.36
N GLU A 485 23.51 -2.13 -7.47
CA GLU A 485 23.13 -3.21 -8.39
C GLU A 485 21.76 -3.83 -8.02
N ASN A 486 21.53 -4.09 -6.73
CA ASN A 486 20.23 -4.58 -6.25
C ASN A 486 19.10 -3.60 -6.62
N ASN A 487 19.27 -2.30 -6.32
CA ASN A 487 18.32 -1.24 -6.69
C ASN A 487 18.05 -1.21 -8.21
N ARG A 488 19.10 -1.27 -9.05
CA ARG A 488 18.95 -1.23 -10.52
C ARG A 488 18.16 -2.43 -11.05
N SER A 489 18.58 -3.63 -10.65
CA SER A 489 17.94 -4.89 -11.03
C SER A 489 16.48 -4.96 -10.58
N GLU A 490 16.17 -4.43 -9.39
CA GLU A 490 14.82 -4.44 -8.83
C GLU A 490 13.89 -3.38 -9.45
N LEU A 491 14.41 -2.22 -9.87
CA LEU A 491 13.67 -1.25 -10.68
C LEU A 491 13.27 -1.87 -12.03
N GLU A 492 14.21 -2.52 -12.72
CA GLU A 492 13.95 -3.19 -14.00
C GLU A 492 13.01 -4.39 -13.86
N ARG A 493 13.10 -5.13 -12.74
CA ARG A 493 12.11 -6.15 -12.38
C ARG A 493 10.73 -5.50 -12.21
N VAL A 494 10.55 -4.61 -11.23
CA VAL A 494 9.23 -4.07 -10.88
C VAL A 494 8.59 -3.29 -12.02
N ASP A 495 9.36 -2.60 -12.86
CA ASP A 495 8.84 -1.96 -14.08
C ASP A 495 8.30 -2.97 -15.10
N LYS A 496 9.01 -4.08 -15.35
CA LYS A 496 8.54 -5.18 -16.20
C LYS A 496 7.31 -5.87 -15.60
N GLU A 497 7.26 -6.04 -14.29
CA GLU A 497 6.13 -6.63 -13.58
C GLU A 497 4.89 -5.73 -13.66
N ARG A 498 5.05 -4.44 -13.36
CA ARG A 498 3.99 -3.40 -13.43
C ARG A 498 3.28 -3.40 -14.78
N ARG A 499 4.04 -3.43 -15.89
CA ARG A 499 3.45 -3.49 -17.23
C ARG A 499 2.56 -4.71 -17.46
N ALA A 500 2.98 -5.88 -16.99
CA ALA A 500 2.21 -7.11 -17.15
C ALA A 500 0.95 -7.12 -16.25
N ASP A 501 1.12 -6.74 -14.99
CA ASP A 501 0.06 -6.83 -13.98
C ASP A 501 -0.99 -5.73 -14.17
N PHE A 502 -0.61 -4.51 -14.59
CA PHE A 502 -1.56 -3.45 -14.96
C PHE A 502 -2.31 -3.78 -16.27
N LEU A 503 -1.67 -4.42 -17.25
CA LEU A 503 -2.35 -4.89 -18.46
C LEU A 503 -3.37 -5.99 -18.14
N ALA A 504 -3.04 -6.90 -17.22
CA ALA A 504 -3.96 -7.92 -16.73
C ALA A 504 -5.16 -7.30 -15.97
N MET A 505 -4.91 -6.37 -15.05
CA MET A 505 -5.92 -5.58 -14.33
C MET A 505 -6.87 -4.89 -15.30
N LEU A 506 -6.35 -4.06 -16.22
CA LEU A 506 -7.18 -3.28 -17.15
C LEU A 506 -8.00 -4.19 -18.07
N LYS A 507 -7.41 -5.29 -18.57
CA LYS A 507 -8.13 -6.26 -19.40
C LYS A 507 -9.25 -6.95 -18.61
N GLY A 508 -8.97 -7.40 -17.38
CA GLY A 508 -9.95 -8.05 -16.52
C GLY A 508 -11.10 -7.12 -16.14
N PHE A 509 -10.77 -5.88 -15.79
CA PHE A 509 -11.74 -4.83 -15.51
C PHE A 509 -12.64 -4.55 -16.72
N VAL A 510 -12.07 -4.23 -17.90
CA VAL A 510 -12.85 -3.87 -19.10
C VAL A 510 -13.73 -5.04 -19.58
N VAL A 511 -13.22 -6.28 -19.59
CA VAL A 511 -14.02 -7.45 -19.98
C VAL A 511 -15.24 -7.60 -19.08
N ASN A 512 -15.08 -7.46 -17.76
CA ASN A 512 -16.19 -7.57 -16.82
C ASN A 512 -17.16 -6.37 -16.93
N GLN A 513 -16.68 -5.16 -17.16
CA GLN A 513 -17.56 -4.00 -17.39
C GLN A 513 -18.45 -4.22 -18.62
N VAL A 514 -17.92 -4.75 -19.73
CA VAL A 514 -18.71 -5.10 -20.92
C VAL A 514 -19.69 -6.24 -20.62
N GLU A 515 -19.23 -7.35 -20.04
CA GLU A 515 -20.07 -8.53 -19.77
C GLU A 515 -21.29 -8.20 -18.88
N TYR A 516 -21.11 -7.35 -17.86
CA TYR A 516 -22.21 -6.94 -16.99
C TYR A 516 -23.07 -5.84 -17.60
N ALA A 517 -22.50 -4.92 -18.40
CA ALA A 517 -23.30 -3.96 -19.16
C ALA A 517 -24.24 -4.66 -20.16
N GLU A 518 -23.76 -5.70 -20.85
CA GLU A 518 -24.60 -6.54 -21.72
C GLU A 518 -25.70 -7.26 -20.94
N LYS A 519 -25.39 -7.89 -19.79
CA LYS A 519 -26.42 -8.52 -18.92
C LYS A 519 -27.48 -7.53 -18.45
N ILE A 520 -27.07 -6.33 -18.01
CA ILE A 520 -27.96 -5.28 -17.53
C ILE A 520 -28.81 -4.72 -18.68
N SER A 521 -28.22 -4.52 -19.86
CA SER A 521 -28.93 -4.12 -21.08
C SER A 521 -30.01 -5.14 -21.45
N ASN A 522 -29.67 -6.43 -21.51
CA ASN A 522 -30.64 -7.51 -21.79
C ASN A 522 -31.81 -7.56 -20.77
N VAL A 523 -31.56 -7.23 -19.50
CA VAL A 523 -32.62 -7.11 -18.48
C VAL A 523 -33.58 -5.95 -18.78
N TRP A 524 -33.08 -4.81 -19.26
CA TRP A 524 -33.90 -3.65 -19.60
C TRP A 524 -34.57 -3.73 -20.98
N SER A 525 -33.89 -4.27 -22.00
CA SER A 525 -34.47 -4.54 -23.32
C SER A 525 -35.71 -5.41 -23.21
N LYS A 526 -35.66 -6.47 -22.39
CA LYS A 526 -36.82 -7.32 -22.14
C LYS A 526 -38.01 -6.54 -21.55
N VAL A 527 -37.79 -5.57 -20.65
CA VAL A 527 -38.87 -4.72 -20.11
C VAL A 527 -39.42 -3.81 -21.21
N ALA A 528 -38.57 -3.24 -22.06
CA ALA A 528 -39.02 -2.42 -23.20
C ALA A 528 -39.88 -3.24 -24.18
N ASP A 529 -39.51 -4.49 -24.46
CA ASP A 529 -40.29 -5.40 -25.30
C ASP A 529 -41.66 -5.74 -24.67
N GLU A 530 -41.68 -6.15 -23.39
CA GLU A 530 -42.91 -6.54 -22.67
C GLU A 530 -43.88 -5.34 -22.47
N THR A 531 -43.35 -4.12 -22.34
CA THR A 531 -44.13 -2.88 -22.22
C THR A 531 -44.42 -2.17 -23.55
N SER A 532 -43.88 -2.66 -24.68
CA SER A 532 -43.95 -2.00 -26.01
C SER A 532 -45.36 -1.71 -26.55
N ARG A 533 -46.42 -2.26 -25.95
CA ARG A 533 -47.81 -1.89 -26.25
C ARG A 533 -48.10 -0.40 -26.04
N TYR A 534 -47.51 0.22 -25.01
CA TYR A 534 -47.67 1.66 -24.73
C TYR A 534 -47.17 2.58 -25.87
N VAL A 535 -46.34 2.07 -26.79
CA VAL A 535 -45.90 2.80 -27.99
C VAL A 535 -46.86 2.56 -29.17
N ARG A 536 -47.50 1.40 -29.22
CA ARG A 536 -48.43 1.00 -30.31
C ARG A 536 -49.83 1.59 -30.11
N ASP A 537 -50.27 1.71 -28.86
CA ASP A 537 -51.60 2.22 -28.47
C ASP A 537 -51.67 3.77 -28.51
N ASN A 538 -50.64 4.44 -29.05
CA ASN A 538 -50.50 5.90 -29.22
C ASN A 538 -50.35 6.33 -30.70
N ILE A 539 -50.72 5.46 -31.65
CA ILE A 539 -50.72 5.69 -33.11
C ILE A 539 -52.10 5.32 -33.67
#